data_AF-A0A478FS86-F1
#
_entry.id   AF-A0A478FS86-F1
#
_cell.length_a   1.000
_cell.length_b   1.000
_cell.length_c   1.000
_cell.angle_alpha   90.00
_cell.angle_beta   90.00
_cell.angle_gamma   90.00
#
_symmetry.space_group_name_H-M   'P 1'
#
loop_
_entity.id
_entity.type
_entity.pdbx_description
1 polymer ?
#
loop_
_entity_poly.entity_id
_entity_poly.type
_entity_poly.pdbx_seq_one_letter_code
_entity_poly.pdbx_strand_id
1 'polypeptide(L)'
;MNQSQAASLAALGAVGAGSVGVGTAYATGAFDAKYLNFDDYVKNGGKYRYIGSTSEDTSSDPTAENIKKLIKEPATKNLYKDFLKGKIKDMSVSGVQTNDKPGNDDISKIGESGDSNDTITGKAASFVSKWCIEKKQSKPSSNDGKTKFKEKEITSAGEWSTFEKLCLEKLPN
;
A
#
# COMPACT_ATOMS: atom_id res chain seq x y z
N MET A 1 40.22 -18.89 55.24
CA MET A 1 40.21 -18.36 53.86
C MET A 1 39.21 -17.21 53.79
N ASN A 2 39.77 -16.00 53.73
CA ASN A 2 39.30 -14.69 53.24
C ASN A 2 37.84 -14.18 53.33
N GLN A 3 37.74 -13.07 54.09
CA GLN A 3 36.97 -11.81 53.96
C GLN A 3 35.43 -11.86 54.05
N SER A 4 34.75 -11.27 55.04
CA SER A 4 34.68 -9.88 55.59
C SER A 4 33.96 -8.83 54.74
N GLN A 5 32.89 -8.27 55.34
CA GLN A 5 32.37 -6.88 55.27
C GLN A 5 31.70 -6.47 53.94
N ALA A 6 30.77 -5.52 53.84
CA ALA A 6 29.87 -4.75 54.70
C ALA A 6 29.07 -3.81 53.74
N ALA A 7 28.01 -3.18 54.25
CA ALA A 7 27.47 -1.88 53.81
C ALA A 7 26.94 -1.75 52.36
N SER A 8 25.63 -1.57 52.17
CA SER A 8 24.92 -0.28 52.21
C SER A 8 25.28 0.70 51.09
N LEU A 9 24.28 0.92 50.22
CA LEU A 9 23.83 2.18 49.61
C LEU A 9 24.89 3.21 49.17
N ALA A 10 24.93 3.48 47.87
CA ALA A 10 24.95 4.86 47.36
C ALA A 10 24.30 4.92 45.97
N ALA A 11 23.23 5.71 45.89
CA ALA A 11 22.60 6.18 44.66
C ALA A 11 23.48 7.23 43.95
N LEU A 12 22.98 7.70 42.80
CA LEU A 12 23.40 8.83 41.95
C LEU A 12 24.42 8.41 40.86
N GLY A 13 24.16 8.64 39.57
CA GLY A 13 23.51 9.81 39.00
C GLY A 13 22.33 9.55 38.05
N ALA A 14 21.32 10.41 38.20
CA ALA A 14 20.47 10.91 37.12
C ALA A 14 21.36 11.59 36.04
N VAL A 15 20.98 11.79 34.79
CA VAL A 15 19.80 12.48 34.27
C VAL A 15 19.69 12.17 32.77
N GLY A 16 18.47 11.91 32.29
CA GLY A 16 18.15 11.86 30.87
C GLY A 16 16.83 11.16 30.58
N ALA A 17 15.73 11.89 30.72
CA ALA A 17 14.36 11.46 30.50
C ALA A 17 14.17 10.60 29.23
N GLY A 18 13.50 9.45 29.37
CA GLY A 18 13.01 8.66 28.23
C GLY A 18 13.10 7.14 28.37
N SER A 19 12.83 6.56 29.53
CA SER A 19 12.73 5.10 29.68
C SER A 19 11.34 4.60 29.29
N VAL A 20 11.23 3.81 28.20
CA VAL A 20 10.55 2.51 28.25
C VAL A 20 11.20 1.55 27.24
N GLY A 21 11.93 0.56 27.76
CA GLY A 21 12.08 -0.76 27.13
C GLY A 21 13.17 -0.94 26.07
N VAL A 22 14.43 -1.02 26.49
CA VAL A 22 15.45 -1.77 25.73
C VAL A 22 15.17 -3.27 25.93
N GLY A 23 14.15 -3.76 25.24
CA GLY A 23 13.95 -5.19 25.05
C GLY A 23 14.79 -5.63 23.87
N THR A 24 15.99 -6.15 24.12
CA THR A 24 16.74 -6.92 23.13
C THR A 24 16.04 -8.26 22.91
N ALA A 25 14.90 -8.23 22.21
CA ALA A 25 14.37 -9.41 21.56
C ALA A 25 15.28 -9.69 20.36
N TYR A 26 16.27 -10.55 20.55
CA TYR A 26 16.97 -11.21 19.45
C TYR A 26 15.97 -12.11 18.72
N ALA A 27 15.16 -11.52 17.84
CA ALA A 27 14.36 -12.24 16.89
C ALA A 27 15.26 -12.64 15.72
N THR A 28 15.71 -13.90 15.72
CA THR A 28 16.20 -14.62 14.54
C THR A 28 15.15 -14.51 13.43
N GLY A 29 15.23 -13.46 12.61
CA GLY A 29 14.23 -13.13 11.58
C GLY A 29 14.06 -11.65 11.24
N ALA A 30 14.58 -10.73 12.07
CA ALA A 30 14.44 -9.27 11.88
C ALA A 30 15.29 -8.68 10.73
N PHE A 31 16.27 -9.42 10.21
CA PHE A 31 17.16 -8.93 9.13
C PHE A 31 16.53 -8.91 7.73
N ASP A 32 15.41 -9.62 7.53
CA ASP A 32 14.70 -9.68 6.23
C ASP A 32 13.46 -8.78 6.15
N ALA A 33 12.96 -8.28 7.28
CA ALA A 33 11.78 -7.41 7.31
C ALA A 33 12.19 -5.98 6.93
N LYS A 34 11.93 -5.60 5.68
CA LYS A 34 12.40 -4.34 5.10
C LYS A 34 11.30 -3.29 4.96
N TYR A 35 10.05 -3.73 4.79
CA TYR A 35 8.99 -2.87 4.28
C TYR A 35 7.98 -2.45 5.34
N LEU A 36 7.62 -1.18 5.42
CA LEU A 36 6.65 -0.65 6.38
C LEU A 36 5.19 -0.93 5.98
N ASN A 37 4.89 -0.77 4.68
CA ASN A 37 3.56 -0.85 4.10
C ASN A 37 3.68 -1.10 2.57
N PHE A 38 2.55 -1.02 1.86
CA PHE A 38 2.53 -1.20 0.41
C PHE A 38 3.40 -0.16 -0.32
N ASP A 39 3.30 1.12 0.04
CA ASP A 39 4.08 2.18 -0.61
C ASP A 39 5.59 1.99 -0.47
N ASP A 40 6.03 1.66 0.74
CA ASP A 40 7.42 1.40 1.04
C ASP A 40 7.94 0.18 0.25
N TYR A 41 7.10 -0.85 0.07
CA TYR A 41 7.43 -1.99 -0.77
C TYR A 41 7.50 -1.63 -2.26
N VAL A 42 6.60 -0.79 -2.79
CA VAL A 42 6.67 -0.35 -4.20
C VAL A 42 7.96 0.45 -4.44
N LYS A 43 8.28 1.40 -3.57
CA LYS A 43 9.44 2.29 -3.71
C LYS A 43 10.78 1.57 -3.53
N ASN A 44 10.86 0.66 -2.55
CA ASN A 44 12.12 0.02 -2.15
C ASN A 44 12.25 -1.44 -2.59
N GLY A 45 11.20 -2.03 -3.16
CA GLY A 45 11.18 -3.43 -3.60
C GLY A 45 11.78 -3.64 -5.00
N GLY A 46 11.79 -2.61 -5.84
CA GLY A 46 12.38 -2.65 -7.18
C GLY A 46 11.64 -3.53 -8.20
N LYS A 47 10.42 -3.99 -7.89
CA LYS A 47 9.63 -4.87 -8.76
C LYS A 47 8.45 -4.17 -9.44
N TYR A 48 8.01 -3.06 -8.85
CA TYR A 48 6.79 -2.37 -9.24
C TYR A 48 7.03 -0.86 -9.28
N ARG A 49 6.17 -0.17 -10.02
CA ARG A 49 5.97 1.28 -9.96
C ARG A 49 4.48 1.59 -10.01
N TYR A 50 4.09 2.80 -9.65
CA TYR A 50 2.69 3.21 -9.81
C TYR A 50 2.31 3.43 -11.28
N ILE A 51 1.04 3.25 -11.60
CA ILE A 51 0.53 3.51 -12.95
C ILE A 51 0.77 4.98 -13.32
N GLY A 52 1.46 5.17 -14.44
CA GLY A 52 1.85 6.48 -14.96
C GLY A 52 3.07 7.12 -14.27
N SER A 53 3.76 6.37 -13.40
CA SER A 53 5.14 6.67 -13.03
C SER A 53 6.07 6.44 -14.22
N THR A 54 7.14 7.23 -14.32
CA THR A 54 8.19 7.04 -15.32
C THR A 54 9.32 6.16 -14.77
N SER A 55 10.31 5.83 -15.59
CA SER A 55 11.54 5.16 -15.13
C SER A 55 12.37 6.05 -14.19
N GLU A 56 12.17 7.36 -14.22
CA GLU A 56 12.91 8.34 -13.41
C GLU A 56 12.16 8.72 -12.12
N ASP A 57 10.82 8.57 -12.09
CA ASP A 57 10.00 8.81 -10.91
C ASP A 57 9.04 7.65 -10.65
N THR A 58 9.44 6.74 -9.77
CA THR A 58 8.64 5.61 -9.28
C THR A 58 7.72 5.96 -8.11
N SER A 59 7.80 7.20 -7.60
CA SER A 59 7.08 7.65 -6.42
C SER A 59 5.79 8.41 -6.74
N SER A 60 5.54 8.75 -8.01
CA SER A 60 4.33 9.48 -8.39
C SER A 60 3.08 8.69 -8.01
N ASP A 61 2.09 9.38 -7.45
CA ASP A 61 0.80 8.74 -7.16
C ASP A 61 0.07 8.37 -8.46
N PRO A 62 -0.70 7.26 -8.48
CA PRO A 62 -1.54 6.93 -9.62
C PRO A 62 -2.68 7.95 -9.72
N THR A 63 -2.55 8.87 -10.68
CA THR A 63 -3.53 9.92 -10.92
C THR A 63 -4.75 9.40 -11.67
N ALA A 64 -5.89 10.09 -11.52
CA ALA A 64 -7.10 9.79 -12.29
C ALA A 64 -6.83 9.86 -13.81
N GLU A 65 -5.95 10.74 -14.27
CA GLU A 65 -5.60 10.83 -15.69
C GLU A 65 -4.80 9.61 -16.16
N ASN A 66 -3.85 9.13 -15.37
CA ASN A 66 -3.06 7.95 -15.70
C ASN A 66 -3.92 6.68 -15.73
N ILE A 67 -4.83 6.53 -14.75
CA ILE A 67 -5.80 5.44 -14.74
C ILE A 67 -6.79 5.58 -15.92
N LYS A 68 -7.25 6.79 -16.24
CA LYS A 68 -8.12 7.03 -17.41
C LYS A 68 -7.43 6.63 -18.72
N LYS A 69 -6.13 6.93 -18.86
CA LYS A 69 -5.33 6.49 -20.02
C LYS A 69 -5.27 4.96 -20.08
N LEU A 70 -4.96 4.29 -18.97
CA LEU A 70 -4.92 2.82 -18.92
C LEU A 70 -6.26 2.17 -19.26
N ILE A 71 -7.38 2.74 -18.80
CA ILE A 71 -8.73 2.26 -19.15
C ILE A 71 -9.03 2.41 -20.64
N LYS A 72 -8.46 3.42 -21.30
CA LYS A 72 -8.65 3.67 -22.75
C LYS A 72 -7.64 2.91 -23.62
N GLU A 73 -6.55 2.42 -23.05
CA GLU A 73 -5.48 1.72 -23.76
C GLU A 73 -5.98 0.39 -24.34
N PRO A 74 -6.03 0.20 -25.67
CA PRO A 74 -6.63 -0.99 -26.28
C PRO A 74 -6.04 -2.31 -25.81
N ALA A 75 -4.74 -2.34 -25.53
CA ALA A 75 -4.01 -3.55 -25.11
C ALA A 75 -4.42 -4.04 -23.71
N THR A 76 -4.84 -3.15 -22.81
CA THR A 76 -5.08 -3.47 -21.39
C THR A 76 -6.51 -3.19 -20.95
N LYS A 77 -7.29 -2.40 -21.73
CA LYS A 77 -8.65 -1.96 -21.43
C LYS A 77 -9.55 -3.08 -20.91
N ASN A 78 -9.69 -4.17 -21.66
CA ASN A 78 -10.64 -5.23 -21.31
C ASN A 78 -10.22 -5.96 -20.02
N LEU A 79 -8.94 -6.30 -19.89
CA LEU A 79 -8.41 -6.96 -18.70
C LEU A 79 -8.56 -6.09 -17.44
N TYR A 80 -8.26 -4.79 -17.57
CA TYR A 80 -8.40 -3.85 -16.47
C TYR A 80 -9.87 -3.64 -16.08
N LYS A 81 -10.74 -3.48 -17.07
CA LYS A 81 -12.19 -3.33 -16.91
C LYS A 81 -12.80 -4.55 -16.21
N ASP A 82 -12.47 -5.75 -16.66
CA ASP A 82 -12.98 -7.00 -16.07
C ASP A 82 -12.49 -7.19 -14.63
N PHE A 83 -11.20 -6.90 -14.37
CA PHE A 83 -10.67 -6.97 -13.02
C PHE A 83 -11.35 -5.96 -12.08
N LEU A 84 -11.48 -4.71 -12.53
CA LEU A 84 -12.17 -3.67 -11.77
C LEU A 84 -13.63 -4.05 -11.49
N LYS A 85 -14.35 -4.58 -12.49
CA LYS A 85 -15.74 -5.04 -12.32
C LYS A 85 -15.86 -6.14 -11.26
N GLY A 86 -14.88 -7.04 -11.18
CA GLY A 86 -14.85 -8.12 -10.19
C GLY A 86 -14.52 -7.65 -8.78
N LYS A 87 -13.85 -6.50 -8.61
CA LYS A 87 -13.38 -6.00 -7.31
C LYS A 87 -14.10 -4.77 -6.80
N ILE A 88 -14.78 -4.02 -7.67
CA ILE A 88 -15.30 -2.70 -7.33
C ILE A 88 -16.17 -2.76 -6.09
N LYS A 89 -17.03 -3.79 -5.93
CA LYS A 89 -17.92 -3.94 -4.77
C LYS A 89 -17.18 -4.01 -3.42
N ASP A 90 -16.00 -4.61 -3.40
CA ASP A 90 -15.19 -4.78 -2.17
C ASP A 90 -14.27 -3.57 -1.90
N MET A 91 -14.18 -2.63 -2.84
CA MET A 91 -13.37 -1.42 -2.68
C MET A 91 -14.13 -0.35 -1.89
N SER A 92 -13.49 0.20 -0.85
CA SER A 92 -13.99 1.33 -0.08
C SER A 92 -12.98 2.46 -0.09
N VAL A 93 -13.47 3.69 -0.22
CA VAL A 93 -12.68 4.91 -0.06
C VAL A 93 -13.31 5.73 1.05
N SER A 94 -12.49 6.14 2.01
CA SER A 94 -12.91 6.94 3.15
C SER A 94 -13.53 8.26 2.68
N GLY A 95 -14.72 8.59 3.19
CA GLY A 95 -15.44 9.81 2.82
C GLY A 95 -16.13 9.79 1.44
N VAL A 96 -16.13 8.65 0.73
CA VAL A 96 -16.90 8.47 -0.50
C VAL A 96 -18.21 7.74 -0.17
N GLN A 97 -19.36 8.35 -0.52
CA GLN A 97 -20.65 7.69 -0.33
C GLN A 97 -20.82 6.55 -1.33
N THR A 98 -21.65 5.56 -0.98
CA THR A 98 -21.91 4.39 -1.85
C THR A 98 -22.45 4.79 -3.23
N ASN A 99 -23.14 5.94 -3.34
CA ASN A 99 -23.68 6.46 -4.60
C ASN A 99 -22.60 7.10 -5.51
N ASP A 100 -21.50 7.56 -4.92
CA ASP A 100 -20.37 8.17 -5.63
C ASP A 100 -19.39 7.13 -6.17
N LYS A 101 -19.49 5.90 -5.68
CA LYS A 101 -18.77 4.73 -6.19
C LYS A 101 -19.38 4.26 -7.51
N PRO A 102 -18.57 3.96 -8.55
CA PRO A 102 -19.10 3.42 -9.80
C PRO A 102 -19.69 2.02 -9.58
N GLY A 103 -20.86 1.77 -10.17
CA GLY A 103 -21.50 0.46 -10.18
C GLY A 103 -20.98 -0.47 -11.27
N ASN A 104 -21.37 -1.74 -11.25
CA ASN A 104 -20.96 -2.70 -12.29
C ASN A 104 -21.41 -2.29 -13.70
N ASP A 105 -22.56 -1.61 -13.82
CA ASP A 105 -23.07 -1.12 -15.09
C ASP A 105 -22.26 0.08 -15.60
N ASP A 106 -21.77 0.93 -14.69
CA ASP A 106 -20.85 2.02 -15.00
C ASP A 106 -19.52 1.43 -15.52
N ILE A 107 -18.96 0.46 -14.78
CA ILE A 107 -17.72 -0.22 -15.20
C ILE A 107 -17.89 -0.91 -16.56
N SER A 108 -19.09 -1.42 -16.87
CA SER A 108 -19.33 -2.05 -18.17
C SER A 108 -19.31 -1.07 -19.35
N LYS A 109 -19.28 0.24 -19.12
CA LYS A 109 -19.27 1.29 -20.15
C LYS A 109 -17.94 2.05 -20.24
N ILE A 110 -16.99 1.80 -19.33
CA ILE A 110 -15.72 2.54 -19.32
C ILE A 110 -14.87 2.25 -20.56
N GLY A 111 -14.13 3.27 -20.99
CA GLY A 111 -13.21 3.22 -22.13
C GLY A 111 -13.89 3.12 -23.49
N GLU A 112 -15.22 3.16 -23.55
CA GLU A 112 -16.00 3.24 -24.80
C GLU A 112 -16.13 4.69 -25.26
N SER A 113 -16.24 4.89 -26.58
CA SER A 113 -16.41 6.23 -27.16
C SER A 113 -17.79 6.79 -26.84
N GLY A 114 -17.87 8.10 -26.57
CA GLY A 114 -19.10 8.84 -26.30
C GLY A 114 -19.02 9.66 -25.01
N ASP A 115 -19.63 10.85 -25.01
CA ASP A 115 -19.47 11.83 -23.92
C ASP A 115 -19.89 11.28 -22.55
N SER A 116 -21.02 10.57 -22.49
CA SER A 116 -21.48 9.93 -21.24
C SER A 116 -20.51 8.86 -20.75
N ASN A 117 -19.89 8.10 -21.66
CA ASN A 117 -18.91 7.07 -21.31
C ASN A 117 -17.59 7.69 -20.84
N ASP A 118 -17.24 8.87 -21.36
CA ASP A 118 -16.06 9.62 -20.94
C ASP A 118 -16.21 10.19 -19.52
N THR A 119 -17.41 10.66 -19.16
CA THR A 119 -17.76 11.03 -17.78
C THR A 119 -17.70 9.83 -16.84
N ILE A 120 -18.28 8.69 -17.23
CA ILE A 120 -18.26 7.44 -16.43
C ILE A 120 -16.81 6.94 -16.25
N THR A 121 -16.01 7.00 -17.31
CA THR A 121 -14.59 6.65 -17.26
C THR A 121 -13.84 7.57 -16.31
N GLY A 122 -14.10 8.88 -16.35
CA GLY A 122 -13.52 9.85 -15.42
C GLY A 122 -13.90 9.59 -13.96
N LYS A 123 -15.16 9.24 -13.69
CA LYS A 123 -15.65 8.84 -12.36
C LYS A 123 -14.92 7.60 -11.86
N ALA A 124 -14.84 6.55 -12.68
CA ALA A 124 -14.17 5.30 -12.32
C ALA A 124 -12.67 5.53 -12.06
N ALA A 125 -11.98 6.27 -12.94
CA ALA A 125 -10.58 6.56 -12.77
C ALA A 125 -10.29 7.39 -11.51
N SER A 126 -11.16 8.37 -11.19
CA SER A 126 -11.05 9.17 -9.97
C SER A 126 -11.26 8.33 -8.71
N PHE A 127 -12.24 7.42 -8.74
CA PHE A 127 -12.48 6.50 -7.63
C PHE A 127 -11.27 5.58 -7.39
N VAL A 128 -10.75 4.96 -8.45
CA VAL A 128 -9.58 4.06 -8.34
C VAL A 128 -8.35 4.83 -7.89
N SER A 129 -8.12 6.06 -8.40
CA SER A 129 -7.00 6.91 -7.97
C SER A 129 -7.02 7.16 -6.47
N LYS A 130 -8.18 7.58 -5.93
CA LYS A 130 -8.35 7.79 -4.48
C LYS A 130 -8.15 6.50 -3.68
N TRP A 131 -8.71 5.39 -4.16
CA TRP A 131 -8.55 4.09 -3.52
C TRP A 131 -7.08 3.68 -3.48
N CYS A 132 -6.34 3.83 -4.58
CA CYS A 132 -4.91 3.56 -4.62
C CYS A 132 -4.16 4.42 -3.59
N ILE A 133 -4.38 5.73 -3.55
CA ILE A 133 -3.73 6.64 -2.59
C ILE A 133 -4.00 6.22 -1.14
N GLU A 134 -5.23 5.82 -0.81
CA GLU A 134 -5.58 5.34 0.52
C GLU A 134 -4.88 4.01 0.85
N LYS A 135 -4.86 3.06 -0.09
CA LYS A 135 -4.29 1.72 0.09
C LYS A 135 -2.77 1.66 0.07
N LYS A 136 -2.09 2.70 -0.40
CA LYS A 136 -0.63 2.86 -0.25
C LYS A 136 -0.15 2.68 1.19
N GLN A 137 -0.97 3.11 2.16
CA GLN A 137 -0.65 3.01 3.58
C GLN A 137 -1.08 1.68 4.22
N SER A 138 -1.75 0.79 3.47
CA SER A 138 -2.13 -0.53 3.96
C SER A 138 -0.89 -1.37 4.26
N LYS A 139 -1.00 -2.17 5.32
CA LYS A 139 0.05 -3.05 5.79
C LYS A 139 -0.56 -4.36 6.31
N PRO A 140 0.23 -5.45 6.37
CA PRO A 140 -0.22 -6.69 6.98
C PRO A 140 -0.65 -6.48 8.44
N SER A 141 -1.65 -7.24 8.88
CA SER A 141 -2.04 -7.28 10.29
C SER A 141 -0.91 -7.89 11.10
N SER A 142 -0.47 -7.17 12.14
CA SER A 142 0.59 -7.62 13.04
C SER A 142 0.01 -7.81 14.44
N ASN A 143 0.08 -9.03 14.97
CA ASN A 143 -0.37 -9.33 16.33
C ASN A 143 0.69 -8.97 17.39
N ASP A 144 1.94 -8.76 16.97
CA ASP A 144 3.11 -8.64 17.88
C ASP A 144 3.74 -7.23 17.86
N GLY A 145 3.03 -6.22 17.37
CA GLY A 145 3.56 -4.85 17.27
C GLY A 145 4.68 -4.66 16.24
N LYS A 146 4.93 -5.65 15.36
CA LYS A 146 5.91 -5.53 14.26
C LYS A 146 5.59 -4.33 13.38
N THR A 147 6.61 -3.53 13.08
CA THR A 147 6.51 -2.32 12.26
C THR A 147 7.03 -2.49 10.84
N LYS A 148 7.81 -3.54 10.59
CA LYS A 148 8.35 -3.91 9.27
C LYS A 148 7.96 -5.34 8.90
N PHE A 149 7.81 -5.57 7.61
CA PHE A 149 7.31 -6.80 7.01
C PHE A 149 8.23 -7.28 5.89
N LYS A 150 8.28 -8.59 5.70
CA LYS A 150 8.93 -9.22 4.55
C LYS A 150 8.05 -9.07 3.32
N GLU A 151 8.65 -9.21 2.14
CA GLU A 151 7.92 -9.19 0.87
C GLU A 151 6.72 -10.14 0.88
N LYS A 152 6.91 -11.39 1.30
CA LYS A 152 5.83 -12.39 1.33
C LYS A 152 4.67 -11.97 2.22
N GLU A 153 4.93 -11.24 3.30
CA GLU A 153 3.89 -10.74 4.20
C GLU A 153 3.11 -9.59 3.56
N ILE A 154 3.82 -8.64 2.92
CA ILE A 154 3.21 -7.56 2.14
C ILE A 154 2.32 -8.14 1.03
N THR A 155 2.85 -9.06 0.24
CA THR A 155 2.15 -9.60 -0.94
C THR A 155 1.03 -10.58 -0.61
N SER A 156 1.00 -11.10 0.62
CA SER A 156 -0.09 -11.95 1.13
C SER A 156 -1.19 -11.15 1.85
N ALA A 157 -1.03 -9.83 2.03
CA ALA A 157 -2.07 -9.01 2.62
C ALA A 157 -3.32 -8.99 1.73
N GLY A 158 -4.51 -9.06 2.33
CA GLY A 158 -5.76 -9.30 1.58
C GLY A 158 -6.06 -8.29 0.47
N GLU A 159 -5.62 -7.05 0.62
CA GLU A 159 -5.84 -5.99 -0.37
C GLU A 159 -4.72 -5.90 -1.43
N TRP A 160 -3.59 -6.59 -1.21
CA TRP A 160 -2.41 -6.48 -2.06
C TRP A 160 -2.71 -6.85 -3.51
N SER A 161 -3.38 -7.99 -3.76
CA SER A 161 -3.64 -8.43 -5.14
C SER A 161 -4.50 -7.44 -5.93
N THR A 162 -5.44 -6.77 -5.27
CA THR A 162 -6.25 -5.71 -5.89
C THR A 162 -5.41 -4.45 -6.11
N PHE A 163 -4.59 -4.07 -5.14
CA PHE A 163 -3.67 -2.94 -5.22
C PHE A 163 -2.65 -3.08 -6.34
N GLU A 164 -1.98 -4.24 -6.41
CA GLU A 164 -1.02 -4.57 -7.46
C GLU A 164 -1.61 -4.39 -8.85
N LYS A 165 -2.81 -4.93 -9.09
CA LYS A 165 -3.43 -4.91 -10.42
C LYS A 165 -4.05 -3.57 -10.81
N LEU A 166 -4.58 -2.82 -9.85
CA LEU A 166 -5.27 -1.55 -10.14
C LEU A 166 -4.39 -0.33 -10.07
N CYS A 167 -3.28 -0.39 -9.32
CA CYS A 167 -2.47 0.77 -8.97
C CYS A 167 -1.03 0.68 -9.50
N LEU A 168 -0.54 -0.52 -9.82
CA LEU A 168 0.87 -0.75 -10.13
C LEU A 168 1.10 -1.31 -11.53
N GLU A 169 2.30 -1.07 -12.02
CA GLU A 169 2.90 -1.72 -13.19
C GLU A 169 4.13 -2.48 -12.74
N LYS A 170 4.34 -3.67 -13.31
CA LYS A 170 5.54 -4.46 -13.06
C LYS A 170 6.70 -3.89 -13.87
N LEU A 171 7.86 -3.71 -13.23
CA LEU A 171 9.06 -3.26 -13.92
C LEU A 171 9.65 -4.40 -14.78
N PRO A 172 10.18 -4.11 -15.98
CA PRO A 172 10.93 -5.09 -16.75
C PRO A 172 12.21 -5.44 -15.98
N ASN A 173 12.46 -6.74 -15.80
CA ASN A 173 13.68 -7.26 -15.20
C ASN A 173 14.88 -7.09 -16.12
#